data_AF-A0A9X8WPX7-F1
#
_entry.id   AF-A0A9X8WPX7-F1
#
_cell.length_a   1.000
_cell.length_b   1.000
_cell.length_c   1.000
_cell.angle_alpha   90.00
_cell.angle_beta   90.00
_cell.angle_gamma   90.00
#
_symmetry.space_group_name_H-M   'P 1'
#
loop_
_entity.id
_entity.type
_entity.pdbx_description
1 polymer ?
#
loop_
_entity_poly.entity_id
_entity_poly.type
_entity_poly.pdbx_seq_one_letter_code
_entity_poly.pdbx_strand_id
1 'polypeptide(L)'
;MKIHSIQNLTLDTRNLIKKYSLTLNEDLIWEFKHGKYHTIKYFTHKFAVKESVLALLFNIHKLCYAKIKYFESSFSKYEPYKYSYQNEFVKCEMYDMNFMFHKYSNIMIDLRNLQEIKTIEEFRLFCDYLESFEDNLQDLII
;
A
#
# COMPACT_ATOMS: atom_id res chain seq x y z
N MET A 1 7.78 -6.86 -29.23
CA MET A 1 6.76 -7.46 -28.32
C MET A 1 6.53 -6.59 -27.06
N LYS A 2 6.41 -5.25 -27.18
CA LYS A 2 6.47 -4.31 -26.03
C LYS A 2 5.15 -3.60 -25.65
N ILE A 3 4.08 -3.72 -26.45
CA ILE A 3 2.92 -2.81 -26.33
C ILE A 3 1.68 -3.49 -25.69
N HIS A 4 1.56 -4.83 -25.78
CA HIS A 4 0.36 -5.53 -25.29
C HIS A 4 0.28 -5.76 -23.78
N SER A 5 1.38 -5.67 -23.02
CA SER A 5 1.35 -6.01 -21.58
C SER A 5 0.67 -4.95 -20.71
N ILE A 6 0.68 -3.67 -21.09
CA ILE A 6 0.15 -2.58 -20.25
C ILE A 6 -1.39 -2.47 -20.32
N GLN A 7 -2.02 -3.02 -21.37
CA GLN A 7 -3.46 -2.90 -21.61
C GLN A 7 -4.30 -3.62 -20.53
N ASN A 8 -3.76 -4.66 -19.89
CA ASN A 8 -4.46 -5.46 -18.88
C ASN A 8 -4.33 -4.89 -17.45
N LEU A 9 -3.64 -3.76 -17.28
CA LEU A 9 -3.48 -3.13 -15.97
C LEU A 9 -4.60 -2.10 -15.73
N THR A 10 -5.04 -1.98 -14.47
CA THR A 10 -5.94 -0.90 -14.07
C THR A 10 -5.24 0.46 -14.16
N LEU A 11 -6.02 1.55 -14.15
CA LEU A 11 -5.46 2.90 -14.14
C LEU A 11 -4.56 3.13 -12.91
N ASP A 12 -5.01 2.71 -11.73
CA ASP A 12 -4.23 2.86 -10.50
C ASP A 12 -2.94 2.05 -10.51
N THR A 13 -2.96 0.82 -11.03
CA THR A 13 -1.74 0.03 -11.19
C THR A 13 -0.76 0.70 -12.14
N ARG A 14 -1.23 1.30 -13.24
CA ARG A 14 -0.37 2.09 -14.14
C ARG A 14 0.21 3.33 -13.45
N ASN A 15 -0.61 4.03 -12.66
CA ASN A 15 -0.16 5.19 -11.90
C ASN A 15 0.88 4.82 -10.84
N LEU A 16 0.70 3.69 -10.15
CA LEU A 16 1.66 3.13 -9.21
C LEU A 16 3.01 2.82 -9.90
N ILE A 17 2.97 2.10 -11.01
CA ILE A 17 4.16 1.77 -11.81
C ILE A 17 4.91 3.04 -12.22
N LYS A 18 4.17 4.07 -12.66
CA LYS A 18 4.74 5.37 -13.03
C LYS A 18 5.36 6.08 -11.83
N LYS A 19 4.67 6.12 -10.68
CA LYS A 19 5.15 6.74 -9.43
C LYS A 19 6.51 6.18 -9.01
N TYR A 20 6.65 4.85 -9.06
CA TYR A 20 7.89 4.17 -8.65
C TYR A 20 8.90 3.99 -9.80
N SER A 21 8.63 4.57 -10.98
CA SER A 21 9.51 4.46 -12.16
C SER A 21 9.87 3.01 -12.51
N LEU A 22 8.90 2.11 -12.42
CA LEU A 22 9.12 0.69 -12.68
C LEU A 22 9.12 0.39 -14.18
N THR A 23 10.00 -0.52 -14.58
CA THR A 23 10.09 -1.03 -15.95
C THR A 23 9.87 -2.54 -15.96
N LEU A 24 9.25 -3.05 -17.01
CA LEU A 24 9.02 -4.49 -17.18
C LEU A 24 10.23 -5.11 -17.89
N ASN A 25 10.84 -6.12 -17.26
CA ASN A 25 11.97 -6.84 -17.84
C ASN A 25 11.54 -8.06 -18.69
N GLU A 26 12.51 -8.79 -19.23
CA GLU A 26 12.29 -9.96 -20.10
C GLU A 26 11.64 -11.15 -19.36
N ASP A 27 11.89 -11.28 -18.05
CA ASP A 27 11.27 -12.28 -17.17
C ASP A 27 9.83 -11.90 -16.74
N LEU A 28 9.27 -10.84 -17.32
CA LEU A 28 7.98 -10.26 -16.93
C LEU A 28 7.94 -9.84 -15.45
N ILE A 29 9.04 -9.29 -14.93
CA ILE A 29 9.14 -8.73 -13.58
C ILE A 29 9.22 -7.20 -13.67
N TRP A 30 8.41 -6.53 -12.85
CA TRP A 30 8.48 -5.08 -12.66
C TRP A 30 9.63 -4.76 -11.72
N GLU A 31 10.56 -3.95 -12.21
CA GLU A 31 11.79 -3.61 -11.51
C GLU A 31 12.15 -2.13 -11.65
N PHE A 32 12.78 -1.59 -10.62
CA PHE A 32 13.43 -0.29 -10.67
C PHE A 32 14.87 -0.47 -11.14
N LYS A 33 15.21 0.22 -12.24
CA LYS A 33 16.55 0.24 -12.84
C LYS A 33 17.14 1.63 -12.75
N HIS A 34 18.36 1.72 -12.21
CA HIS A 34 19.13 2.95 -12.21
C HIS A 34 20.57 2.65 -12.60
N GLY A 35 21.18 3.48 -13.45
CA GLY A 35 22.50 3.18 -14.03
C GLY A 35 23.64 3.04 -13.00
N LYS A 36 23.45 3.54 -11.78
CA LYS A 36 24.46 3.48 -10.68
C LYS A 36 24.11 2.53 -9.54
N TYR A 37 22.86 2.07 -9.43
CA TYR A 37 22.40 1.28 -8.28
C TYR A 37 21.97 -0.11 -8.71
N HIS A 38 21.97 -1.05 -7.77
CA HIS A 38 21.45 -2.38 -8.03
C HIS A 38 19.97 -2.33 -8.45
N THR A 39 19.63 -3.13 -9.46
CA THR A 39 18.25 -3.32 -9.89
C THR A 39 17.42 -3.91 -8.76
N ILE A 40 16.31 -3.28 -8.42
CA ILE A 40 15.37 -3.77 -7.41
C ILE A 40 14.19 -4.41 -8.13
N LYS A 41 14.02 -5.71 -7.97
CA LYS A 41 12.85 -6.46 -8.45
C LYS A 41 11.73 -6.39 -7.42
N TYR A 42 10.52 -6.06 -7.85
CA TYR A 42 9.36 -5.94 -6.96
C TYR A 42 8.41 -7.12 -7.11
N PHE A 43 7.71 -7.22 -8.24
CA PHE A 43 6.68 -8.24 -8.46
C PHE A 43 6.56 -8.63 -9.93
N THR A 44 5.97 -9.80 -10.17
CA THR A 44 5.71 -10.27 -11.54
C THR A 44 4.56 -9.49 -12.20
N HIS A 45 4.56 -9.44 -13.52
CA HIS A 45 3.46 -8.87 -14.29
C HIS A 45 2.14 -9.59 -14.03
N LYS A 46 2.19 -10.92 -13.86
CA LYS A 46 1.02 -11.73 -13.47
C LYS A 46 0.42 -11.27 -12.14
N PHE A 47 1.26 -10.92 -11.17
CA PHE A 47 0.81 -10.36 -9.89
C PHE A 47 0.15 -8.99 -10.08
N ALA A 48 0.76 -8.11 -10.89
CA ALA A 48 0.24 -6.78 -11.20
C ALA A 48 -1.14 -6.78 -11.89
N VAL A 49 -1.44 -7.82 -12.68
CA VAL A 49 -2.73 -7.99 -13.35
C VAL A 49 -3.81 -8.55 -12.40
N LYS A 50 -3.42 -9.40 -11.45
CA LYS A 50 -4.36 -10.17 -10.61
C LYS A 50 -4.75 -9.45 -9.32
N GLU A 51 -3.79 -8.80 -8.67
CA GLU A 51 -3.97 -8.30 -7.30
C GLU A 51 -4.37 -6.82 -7.27
N SER A 52 -4.85 -6.38 -6.12
CA SER A 52 -5.27 -5.00 -5.90
C SER A 52 -4.08 -4.03 -5.93
N VAL A 53 -4.34 -2.75 -6.23
CA VAL A 53 -3.28 -1.72 -6.15
C VAL A 53 -2.73 -1.58 -4.73
N LEU A 54 -3.56 -1.84 -3.70
CA LEU A 54 -3.14 -1.89 -2.30
C LEU A 54 -2.07 -2.98 -2.08
N ALA A 55 -2.32 -4.19 -2.56
CA ALA A 55 -1.38 -5.30 -2.46
C ALA A 55 -0.06 -5.01 -3.19
N LEU A 56 -0.12 -4.37 -4.37
CA LEU A 56 1.07 -3.97 -5.12
C LEU A 56 1.87 -2.89 -4.39
N LEU A 57 1.21 -1.86 -3.87
CA LEU A 57 1.86 -0.81 -3.09
C LEU A 57 2.51 -1.39 -1.83
N PHE A 58 1.80 -2.26 -1.11
CA PHE A 58 2.31 -2.90 0.09
C PHE A 58 3.48 -3.83 -0.20
N ASN A 59 3.48 -4.51 -1.35
CA ASN A 59 4.62 -5.28 -1.81
C ASN A 59 5.85 -4.39 -2.07
N ILE A 60 5.66 -3.21 -2.67
CA ILE A 60 6.73 -2.21 -2.84
C ILE A 60 7.28 -1.75 -1.48
N HIS A 61 6.40 -1.54 -0.50
CA HIS A 61 6.75 -1.21 0.88
C HIS A 61 7.21 -2.43 1.71
N LYS A 62 7.37 -3.60 1.08
CA LYS A 62 7.84 -4.85 1.71
C LYS A 62 7.01 -5.28 2.93
N LEU A 63 5.71 -5.00 2.92
CA LEU A 63 4.78 -5.49 3.93
C LEU A 63 4.47 -6.97 3.67
N CYS A 64 4.39 -7.75 4.75
CA CYS A 64 4.10 -9.18 4.64
C CYS A 64 2.65 -9.44 4.23
N TYR A 65 2.39 -10.66 3.75
CA TYR A 65 1.07 -11.05 3.24
C TYR A 65 -0.05 -10.93 4.27
N ALA A 66 0.23 -11.19 5.56
CA ALA A 66 -0.76 -11.02 6.63
C ALA A 66 -1.27 -9.58 6.73
N LYS A 67 -0.37 -8.59 6.61
CA LYS A 67 -0.73 -7.17 6.59
C LYS A 67 -1.56 -6.84 5.36
N ILE A 68 -1.13 -7.28 4.18
CA ILE A 68 -1.88 -7.09 2.93
C ILE A 68 -3.31 -7.58 3.10
N LYS A 69 -3.51 -8.82 3.57
CA LYS A 69 -4.86 -9.39 3.69
C LYS A 69 -5.74 -8.68 4.70
N TYR A 70 -5.18 -8.32 5.86
CA TYR A 70 -5.91 -7.55 6.87
C TYR A 70 -6.43 -6.23 6.27
N PHE A 71 -5.55 -5.43 5.67
CA PHE A 71 -5.93 -4.13 5.14
C PHE A 71 -6.83 -4.24 3.91
N GLU A 72 -6.67 -5.23 3.04
CA GLU A 72 -7.63 -5.46 1.94
C GLU A 72 -9.06 -5.68 2.43
N SER A 73 -9.24 -6.40 3.54
CA SER A 73 -10.58 -6.64 4.12
C SER A 73 -11.13 -5.48 4.95
N SER A 74 -10.27 -4.56 5.42
CA SER A 74 -10.64 -3.52 6.39
C SER A 74 -10.38 -2.10 5.91
N PHE A 75 -9.95 -1.90 4.65
CA PHE A 75 -9.54 -0.58 4.15
C PHE A 75 -10.65 0.46 4.22
N SER A 76 -11.93 0.06 4.24
CA SER A 76 -13.06 0.95 4.43
C SER A 76 -12.98 1.78 5.72
N LYS A 77 -12.16 1.38 6.69
CA LYS A 77 -11.89 2.07 7.95
C LYS A 77 -10.76 3.10 7.88
N TYR A 78 -10.04 3.13 6.75
CA TYR A 78 -8.85 3.94 6.54
C TYR A 78 -9.03 4.92 5.38
N GLU A 79 -8.23 5.97 5.39
CA GLU A 79 -8.10 6.89 4.27
C GLU A 79 -6.64 6.99 3.81
N PRO A 80 -6.38 7.02 2.49
CA PRO A 80 -5.04 7.19 1.93
C PRO A 80 -4.52 8.62 2.08
N TYR A 81 -3.30 8.75 2.61
CA TYR A 81 -2.61 10.03 2.77
C TYR A 81 -1.16 9.98 2.28
N LYS A 82 -0.64 11.15 1.92
CA LYS A 82 0.78 11.40 1.67
C LYS A 82 1.23 12.67 2.38
N TYR A 83 2.53 12.78 2.63
CA TYR A 83 3.12 13.98 3.20
C TYR A 83 3.62 14.92 2.09
N SER A 84 3.28 16.20 2.21
CA SER A 84 3.82 17.32 1.43
C SER A 84 4.43 18.34 2.38
N TYR A 85 5.61 18.87 2.06
CA TYR A 85 6.24 19.87 2.92
C TYR A 85 5.45 21.19 3.01
N GLN A 86 4.55 21.46 2.05
CA GLN A 86 3.74 22.68 2.01
C GLN A 86 2.42 22.55 2.78
N ASN A 87 1.81 21.36 2.70
CA ASN A 87 0.42 21.13 3.13
C ASN A 87 0.33 19.97 4.15
N GLU A 88 1.45 19.55 4.71
CA GLU A 88 1.57 18.43 5.64
C GLU A 88 0.90 17.16 5.11
N PHE A 89 -0.03 16.55 5.85
CA PHE A 89 -0.76 15.37 5.42
C PHE A 89 -1.91 15.72 4.48
N VAL A 90 -1.83 15.26 3.23
CA VAL A 90 -2.83 15.49 2.19
C VAL A 90 -3.48 14.17 1.80
N LYS A 91 -4.81 14.13 1.75
CA LYS A 91 -5.56 13.00 1.16
C LYS A 91 -5.10 12.77 -0.27
N CYS A 92 -4.92 11.51 -0.66
CA CYS A 92 -4.45 11.17 -2.00
C CYS A 92 -5.12 9.91 -2.52
N GLU A 93 -4.81 9.54 -3.76
CA GLU A 93 -5.24 8.25 -4.29
C GLU A 93 -4.49 7.10 -3.61
N MET A 94 -5.10 5.91 -3.59
CA MET A 94 -4.52 4.72 -2.97
C MET A 94 -3.15 4.36 -3.54
N TYR A 95 -2.93 4.51 -4.85
CA TYR A 95 -1.62 4.24 -5.46
C TYR A 95 -0.52 5.22 -4.98
N ASP A 96 -0.91 6.38 -4.47
CA ASP A 96 -0.01 7.46 -4.09
C ASP A 96 0.21 7.58 -2.57
N MET A 97 -0.43 6.73 -1.77
CA MET A 97 -0.31 6.85 -0.32
C MET A 97 1.04 6.40 0.21
N ASN A 98 1.48 7.07 1.28
CA ASN A 98 2.58 6.63 2.14
C ASN A 98 2.13 6.49 3.59
N PHE A 99 0.91 6.95 3.87
CA PHE A 99 0.28 6.92 5.18
C PHE A 99 -1.17 6.46 5.04
N MET A 100 -1.68 5.82 6.09
CA MET A 100 -3.09 5.49 6.23
C MET A 100 -3.63 6.19 7.47
N PHE A 101 -4.69 6.96 7.30
CA PHE A 101 -5.39 7.59 8.41
C PHE A 101 -6.52 6.67 8.88
N HIS A 102 -6.45 6.19 10.12
CA HIS A 102 -7.52 5.38 10.70
C HIS A 102 -8.65 6.29 11.20
N LYS A 103 -9.83 6.17 10.60
CA LYS A 103 -10.93 7.13 10.79
C LYS A 103 -11.48 7.17 12.22
N TYR A 104 -11.39 6.07 12.95
CA TYR A 104 -11.97 5.95 14.28
C TYR A 104 -11.02 6.43 15.38
N SER A 105 -9.72 6.15 15.25
CA SER A 105 -8.72 6.54 16.26
C SER A 105 -8.03 7.87 15.97
N ASN A 106 -8.24 8.45 14.78
CA ASN A 106 -7.51 9.62 14.26
C ASN A 106 -5.98 9.42 14.20
N ILE A 107 -5.52 8.16 14.10
CA ILE A 107 -4.09 7.83 14.05
C ILE A 107 -3.62 7.81 12.60
N MET A 108 -2.50 8.49 12.34
CA MET A 108 -1.78 8.42 11.08
C MET A 108 -0.74 7.29 11.12
N ILE A 109 -0.87 6.32 10.22
CA ILE A 109 -0.03 5.12 10.17
C ILE A 109 0.93 5.24 8.99
N ASP A 110 2.23 5.37 9.25
CA ASP A 110 3.27 5.32 8.21
C ASP A 110 3.48 3.87 7.75
N LEU A 111 3.46 3.64 6.43
CA LEU A 111 3.71 2.31 5.86
C LEU A 111 5.12 1.78 6.22
N ARG A 112 6.09 2.65 6.47
CA ARG A 112 7.45 2.29 6.92
C ARG A 112 7.43 1.77 8.36
N ASN A 113 6.71 2.44 9.26
CA ASN A 113 6.56 1.97 10.64
C ASN A 113 5.80 0.63 10.67
N LEU A 114 4.78 0.48 9.83
CA LEU A 114 4.06 -0.78 9.67
C LEU A 114 4.96 -1.91 9.14
N GLN A 115 5.98 -1.58 8.34
CA GLN A 115 7.00 -2.55 7.89
C GLN A 115 7.90 -3.02 9.03
N GLU A 116 8.10 -2.21 10.08
CA GLU A 116 8.96 -2.52 11.21
C GLU A 116 8.37 -3.60 12.12
N ILE A 117 7.05 -3.73 12.20
CA ILE A 117 6.36 -4.81 12.92
C ILE A 117 6.74 -6.17 12.30
N LYS A 118 7.53 -6.99 13.00
CA LYS A 118 8.06 -8.24 12.43
C LYS A 118 7.28 -9.47 12.82
N THR A 119 6.62 -9.46 13.98
CA THR A 119 5.91 -10.63 14.51
C THR A 119 4.42 -10.52 14.23
N ILE A 120 3.75 -11.67 14.21
CA ILE A 120 2.29 -11.71 14.04
C ILE A 120 1.57 -11.23 15.31
N GLU A 121 2.18 -11.46 16.47
CA GLU A 121 1.69 -11.04 17.78
C GLU A 121 1.68 -9.51 17.90
N GLU A 122 2.80 -8.84 17.55
CA GLU A 122 2.85 -7.37 17.51
C GLU A 122 1.84 -6.80 16.50
N PHE A 123 1.68 -7.45 15.36
CA PHE A 123 0.71 -7.00 14.36
C PHE A 123 -0.73 -7.14 14.86
N ARG A 124 -1.06 -8.22 15.59
CA ARG A 124 -2.37 -8.39 16.23
C ARG A 124 -2.62 -7.30 17.27
N LEU A 125 -1.67 -7.06 18.18
CA LEU A 125 -1.79 -5.99 19.18
C LEU A 125 -1.99 -4.62 18.53
N PHE A 126 -1.30 -4.36 17.40
CA PHE A 126 -1.51 -3.15 16.61
C PHE A 126 -2.94 -3.05 16.06
N CYS A 127 -3.48 -4.13 15.47
CA CYS A 127 -4.85 -4.16 14.97
C CYS A 127 -5.87 -4.01 16.11
N ASP A 128 -5.73 -4.79 17.19
CA ASP A 128 -6.62 -4.76 18.36
C ASP A 128 -6.68 -3.35 18.97
N TYR A 129 -5.53 -2.67 19.04
CA TYR A 129 -5.47 -1.29 19.51
C TYR A 129 -6.29 -0.34 18.62
N LEU A 130 -6.15 -0.43 17.29
CA LEU A 130 -6.94 0.41 16.38
C LEU A 130 -8.44 0.09 16.46
N GLU A 131 -8.78 -1.19 16.50
CA GLU A 131 -10.16 -1.69 16.54
C GLU A 131 -10.88 -1.30 17.84
N SER A 132 -10.15 -1.14 18.95
CA SER A 132 -10.73 -0.67 20.21
C SER A 132 -11.36 0.74 20.14
N PHE A 133 -11.02 1.54 19.12
CA PHE A 133 -11.63 2.86 18.89
C PHE A 133 -12.90 2.78 18.03
N GLU A 134 -13.15 1.64 17.38
CA GLU A 134 -14.32 1.45 16.52
C GLU A 134 -15.57 1.13 17.34
N ASP A 135 -15.41 0.38 18.43
CA ASP A 135 -16.49 -0.03 19.33
C ASP A 135 -17.12 1.19 20.04
N ASN A 136 -16.32 2.20 20.38
CA ASN A 136 -16.77 3.40 21.09
C ASN A 136 -17.72 4.31 20.27
N LEU A 137 -17.87 4.07 18.97
CA LEU A 137 -18.75 4.86 18.10
C LEU A 137 -20.15 4.25 17.91
N GLN A 138 -20.39 3.02 18.38
CA GLN A 138 -21.76 2.46 18.42
C GLN A 138 -22.61 3.06 19.55
N ASP A 139 -21.98 3.56 20.62
CA ASP A 139 -22.67 4.15 21.79
C ASP A 139 -23.10 5.62 21.60
N LEU A 140 -22.74 6.26 20.48
CA LEU A 140 -23.07 7.66 20.16
C LEU A 140 -24.27 7.81 19.20
N ILE A 141 -24.98 6.72 18.89
CA ILE A 141 -26.18 6.70 18.02
C ILE A 141 -27.48 6.57 18.85
N ILE A 142 -27.47 6.91 20.14
CA ILE A 142 -28.70 6.98 20.96
C ILE A 142 -29.43 8.31 20.71
#